data_AF-A0A5C5VXU2-F1
#
_entry.id   AF-A0A5C5VXU2-F1
#
_cell.length_a   1.000
_cell.length_b   1.000
_cell.length_c   1.000
_cell.angle_alpha   90.00
_cell.angle_beta   90.00
_cell.angle_gamma   90.00
#
_symmetry.space_group_name_H-M   'P 1'
#
loop_
_entity.id
_entity.type
_entity.pdbx_description
1 polymer ?
#
loop_
_entity_poly.entity_id
_entity_poly.type
_entity_poly.pdbx_seq_one_letter_code
_entity_poly.pdbx_strand_id
1 'polypeptide(L)'
;MRNVETVRLKPNPSGKDRTRGGYASATQLGAEWVDLKNVGTTSCDLGDVEVYHIAYSDRSDSGRWEKVTGFNGKLPAGKIVRVHSGSGPINVLRDEDQLGADFHIFTQKDSYIWNNDRGDCSGLFMVGASQPFDKACYDAYPPEGEVLQRSGNKLVPTSTAASRRL
;
A
#
# COMPACT_ATOMS: atom_id res chain seq x y z
N MET A 1 8.08 -5.70 19.54
CA MET A 1 7.84 -5.41 18.11
C MET A 1 6.35 -5.37 17.88
N ARG A 2 5.86 -4.45 17.03
CA ARG A 2 4.47 -4.48 16.57
C ARG A 2 4.34 -5.62 15.57
N ASN A 3 3.27 -6.41 15.70
CA ASN A 3 3.08 -7.60 14.89
C ASN A 3 2.32 -7.30 13.59
N VAL A 4 2.52 -6.11 13.01
CA VAL A 4 1.84 -5.67 11.80
C VAL A 4 2.89 -5.37 10.75
N GLU A 5 2.68 -5.85 9.54
CA GLU A 5 3.61 -5.65 8.45
C GLU A 5 2.86 -5.41 7.14
N THR A 6 3.50 -4.70 6.22
CA THR A 6 3.06 -4.65 4.82
C THR A 6 3.27 -6.03 4.20
N VAL A 7 2.25 -6.60 3.54
CA VAL A 7 2.38 -7.93 2.91
C VAL A 7 2.19 -7.92 1.40
N ARG A 8 1.37 -7.00 0.87
CA ARG A 8 1.10 -6.86 -0.56
C ARG A 8 0.83 -5.40 -0.91
N LEU A 9 1.02 -5.06 -2.17
CA LEU A 9 0.77 -3.71 -2.68
C LEU A 9 0.46 -3.78 -4.18
N LYS A 10 -0.52 -3.00 -4.66
CA LYS A 10 -0.79 -2.79 -6.09
C LYS A 10 -0.53 -1.31 -6.42
N PRO A 11 0.71 -0.93 -6.80
CA PRO A 11 1.09 0.48 -6.94
C PRO A 11 0.67 1.07 -8.27
N ASN A 12 0.55 0.22 -9.30
CA ASN A 12 0.32 0.64 -10.67
C ASN A 12 -0.95 -0.01 -11.22
N PRO A 13 -2.16 0.40 -10.81
CA PRO A 13 -3.38 -0.13 -11.39
C PRO A 13 -3.49 0.17 -12.88
N SER A 14 -4.24 -0.66 -13.60
CA SER A 14 -4.45 -0.49 -15.03
C SER A 14 -5.05 0.89 -15.36
N GLY A 15 -4.37 1.62 -16.23
CA GLY A 15 -4.79 2.93 -16.72
C GLY A 15 -4.33 4.11 -15.88
N LYS A 16 -3.56 3.92 -14.80
CA LYS A 16 -3.04 5.01 -13.95
C LYS A 16 -2.31 6.09 -14.75
N ASP A 17 -1.40 5.67 -15.64
CA ASP A 17 -0.55 6.59 -16.40
C ASP A 17 -1.17 7.05 -17.73
N ARG A 18 -2.43 6.66 -18.02
CA ARG A 18 -3.09 6.92 -19.32
C ARG A 18 -3.89 8.22 -19.35
N THR A 19 -4.22 8.82 -18.20
CA THR A 19 -5.04 10.04 -18.13
C THR A 19 -4.19 11.30 -17.99
N ARG A 20 -3.78 11.90 -19.12
CA ARG A 20 -3.17 13.25 -19.16
C ARG A 20 -4.18 14.41 -19.07
N GLY A 21 -5.49 14.15 -18.96
CA GLY A 21 -6.51 15.22 -19.01
C GLY A 21 -7.89 14.88 -18.44
N GLY A 22 -8.03 13.86 -17.60
CA GLY A 22 -9.29 13.52 -16.93
C GLY A 22 -9.05 13.13 -15.47
N TYR A 23 -10.03 13.40 -14.60
CA TYR A 23 -10.02 12.95 -13.21
C TYR A 23 -10.16 11.42 -13.17
N ALA A 24 -9.32 10.75 -12.39
CA ALA A 24 -9.44 9.32 -12.17
C ALA A 24 -10.76 9.02 -11.44
N SER A 25 -11.52 8.03 -11.92
CA SER A 25 -12.74 7.59 -11.22
C SER A 25 -12.42 6.92 -9.88
N ALA A 26 -13.41 6.85 -8.98
CA ALA A 26 -13.28 6.14 -7.70
C ALA A 26 -12.79 4.69 -7.86
N THR A 27 -13.26 3.99 -8.90
CA THR A 27 -12.81 2.63 -9.24
C THR A 27 -11.35 2.60 -9.68
N GLN A 28 -10.87 3.62 -10.41
CA GLN A 28 -9.47 3.71 -10.82
C GLN A 28 -8.55 4.03 -9.64
N LEU A 29 -8.91 5.01 -8.82
CA LEU A 29 -8.14 5.36 -7.62
C LEU A 29 -8.12 4.20 -6.61
N GLY A 30 -9.26 3.58 -6.35
CA GLY A 30 -9.36 2.46 -5.42
C GLY A 30 -8.70 1.18 -5.90
N ALA A 31 -8.31 1.07 -7.18
CA ALA A 31 -7.50 -0.04 -7.68
C ALA A 31 -6.03 0.08 -7.27
N GLU A 32 -5.61 1.23 -6.72
CA GLU A 32 -4.31 1.38 -6.07
C GLU A 32 -4.46 1.14 -4.56
N TRP A 33 -3.71 0.19 -4.01
CA TRP A 33 -3.85 -0.16 -2.59
C TRP A 33 -2.62 -0.84 -1.98
N VAL A 34 -2.57 -0.87 -0.64
CA VAL A 34 -1.61 -1.63 0.16
C VAL A 34 -2.32 -2.50 1.20
N ASP A 35 -1.82 -3.71 1.43
CA ASP A 35 -2.30 -4.63 2.46
C ASP A 35 -1.35 -4.65 3.65
N LEU A 36 -1.91 -4.41 4.84
CA LEU A 36 -1.23 -4.62 6.11
C LEU A 36 -1.84 -5.83 6.82
N LYS A 37 -0.97 -6.72 7.31
CA LYS A 37 -1.40 -7.93 8.02
C LYS A 37 -0.91 -7.91 9.44
N ASN A 38 -1.77 -8.29 10.38
CA ASN A 38 -1.32 -8.70 11.70
C ASN A 38 -0.74 -10.12 11.62
N VAL A 39 0.58 -10.25 11.69
CA VAL A 39 1.32 -11.52 11.66
C VAL A 39 1.53 -12.14 13.04
N GLY A 40 1.05 -11.49 14.09
CA GLY A 40 1.10 -12.01 15.45
C GLY A 40 0.00 -13.02 15.74
N THR A 41 0.04 -13.55 16.96
CA THR A 41 -0.96 -14.50 17.48
C THR A 41 -2.05 -13.84 18.31
N THR A 42 -1.98 -12.52 18.54
CA THR A 42 -2.96 -11.73 19.29
C THR A 42 -3.40 -10.50 18.49
N SER A 43 -4.53 -9.90 18.89
CA SER A 43 -5.01 -8.66 18.26
C SER A 43 -3.99 -7.53 18.46
N CYS A 44 -3.67 -6.80 17.39
CA CYS A 44 -2.79 -5.64 17.42
C CYS A 44 -3.62 -4.36 17.46
N ASP A 45 -3.34 -3.47 18.41
CA ASP A 45 -3.85 -2.10 18.37
C ASP A 45 -3.14 -1.32 17.25
N LEU A 46 -3.93 -0.62 16.43
CA LEU A 46 -3.44 0.21 15.33
C LEU A 46 -3.59 1.71 15.62
N GLY A 47 -4.15 2.12 16.77
CA GLY A 47 -4.44 3.53 17.07
C GLY A 47 -3.23 4.46 17.07
N ASP A 48 -2.02 3.92 17.15
CA ASP A 48 -0.76 4.64 17.08
C ASP A 48 0.08 4.25 15.86
N VAL A 49 -0.52 3.60 14.86
CA VAL A 49 0.14 3.19 13.61
C VAL A 49 -0.24 4.11 12.46
N GLU A 50 0.75 4.46 11.65
CA GLU A 50 0.60 5.28 10.44
C GLU A 50 1.33 4.62 9.27
N VAL A 51 0.76 4.74 8.06
CA VAL A 51 1.40 4.33 6.81
C VAL A 51 1.97 5.54 6.11
N TYR A 52 3.19 5.41 5.61
CA TYR A 52 3.89 6.40 4.82
C TYR A 52 4.38 5.79 3.51
N HIS A 53 4.56 6.66 2.51
CA HIS A 53 5.25 6.35 1.27
C HIS A 53 6.39 7.36 1.03
N ILE A 54 7.25 7.11 0.05
CA ILE A 54 8.30 8.03 -0.35
C ILE A 54 7.78 8.96 -1.46
N ALA A 55 7.53 10.20 -1.09
CA ALA A 55 7.19 11.27 -2.03
C ALA A 55 8.47 11.91 -2.59
N TYR A 56 8.52 12.04 -3.91
CA TYR A 56 9.62 12.67 -4.62
C TYR A 56 9.22 14.07 -5.11
N SER A 57 10.18 15.00 -5.13
CA SER A 57 10.02 16.26 -5.85
C SER A 57 10.64 16.15 -7.24
N ASP A 58 10.18 16.98 -8.16
CA ASP A 58 10.74 17.19 -9.50
C ASP A 58 12.21 17.65 -9.47
N ARG A 59 12.65 18.24 -8.35
CA ARG A 59 13.98 18.86 -8.20
C ARG A 59 15.03 17.95 -7.57
N SER A 60 14.66 16.81 -6.98
CA SER A 60 15.65 15.91 -6.39
C SER A 60 15.20 14.45 -6.30
N ASP A 61 16.19 13.57 -6.28
CA ASP A 61 16.00 12.13 -6.02
C ASP A 61 15.97 11.80 -4.52
N SER A 62 16.17 12.81 -3.66
CA SER A 62 16.05 12.66 -2.21
C SER A 62 14.57 12.69 -1.80
N GLY A 63 13.90 11.56 -2.00
CA GLY A 63 12.52 11.37 -1.57
C GLY A 63 12.35 11.59 -0.06
N ARG A 64 11.15 11.98 0.36
CA ARG A 64 10.77 12.17 1.77
C ARG A 64 9.60 11.28 2.13
N TRP A 65 9.51 10.87 3.39
CA TRP A 65 8.32 10.18 3.88
C TRP A 65 7.11 11.12 3.88
N GLU A 66 6.03 10.71 3.25
CA GLU A 66 4.74 11.39 3.26
C GLU A 66 3.65 10.46 3.78
N LYS A 67 2.80 10.98 4.67
CA LYS A 67 1.75 10.20 5.32
C LYS A 67 0.67 9.81 4.30
N VAL A 68 0.43 8.52 4.18
CA VAL A 68 -0.69 7.93 3.44
C VAL A 68 -1.95 8.02 4.29
N THR A 69 -1.95 7.38 5.46
CA THR A 69 -3.08 7.40 6.41
C THR A 69 -2.63 7.00 7.83
N GLY A 70 -3.51 7.20 8.81
CA GLY A 70 -3.41 6.62 10.16
C GLY A 70 -4.60 5.71 10.44
N PHE A 71 -4.49 4.87 11.46
CA PHE A 71 -5.53 3.91 11.81
C PHE A 71 -6.18 4.21 13.16
N ASN A 72 -7.30 3.56 13.40
CA ASN A 72 -7.90 3.41 14.72
C ASN A 72 -8.35 1.95 14.91
N GLY A 73 -8.60 1.57 16.16
CA GLY A 73 -9.10 0.24 16.50
C GLY A 73 -8.03 -0.85 16.47
N LYS A 74 -8.49 -2.10 16.44
CA LYS A 74 -7.65 -3.29 16.57
C LYS A 74 -7.77 -4.16 15.33
N LEU A 75 -6.64 -4.67 14.85
CA LEU A 75 -6.58 -5.68 13.80
C LEU A 75 -6.39 -7.07 14.44
N PRO A 76 -7.37 -8.00 14.35
CA PRO A 76 -7.22 -9.33 14.93
C PRO A 76 -6.05 -10.10 14.32
N ALA A 77 -5.58 -11.13 15.05
CA ALA A 77 -4.49 -11.99 14.59
C ALA A 77 -4.79 -12.61 13.21
N GLY A 78 -3.81 -12.57 12.31
CA GLY A 78 -3.93 -13.12 10.95
C GLY A 78 -4.76 -12.28 9.96
N LYS A 79 -5.43 -11.22 10.41
CA LYS A 79 -6.32 -10.39 9.58
C LYS A 79 -5.57 -9.35 8.77
N ILE A 80 -6.17 -8.96 7.65
CA ILE A 80 -5.63 -7.99 6.70
C ILE A 80 -6.54 -6.77 6.62
N VAL A 81 -5.94 -5.58 6.72
CA VAL A 81 -6.57 -4.33 6.31
C VAL A 81 -5.95 -3.85 4.99
N ARG A 82 -6.81 -3.58 4.00
CA ARG A 82 -6.44 -2.98 2.73
C ARG A 82 -6.71 -1.48 2.77
N VAL A 83 -5.69 -0.69 2.46
CA VAL A 83 -5.78 0.76 2.32
C VAL A 83 -5.79 1.11 0.84
N HIS A 84 -6.94 1.57 0.36
CA HIS A 84 -7.16 2.04 -1.00
C HIS A 84 -6.87 3.53 -1.11
N SER A 85 -6.33 3.96 -2.24
CA SER A 85 -6.33 5.38 -2.62
C SER A 85 -7.74 5.85 -2.98
N GLY A 86 -7.99 7.16 -3.01
CA GLY A 86 -9.30 7.71 -3.34
C GLY A 86 -10.30 7.68 -2.19
N SER A 87 -11.57 7.63 -2.57
CA SER A 87 -12.74 7.50 -1.71
C SER A 87 -13.85 6.75 -2.46
N GLY A 88 -14.90 6.34 -1.74
CA GLY A 88 -16.08 5.72 -2.32
C GLY A 88 -16.45 4.39 -1.68
N PRO A 89 -17.60 3.80 -2.06
CA PRO A 89 -18.03 2.53 -1.51
C PRO A 89 -17.27 1.37 -2.16
N ILE A 90 -16.91 0.35 -1.37
CA ILE A 90 -16.12 -0.81 -1.84
C ILE A 90 -16.74 -1.56 -3.03
N ASN A 91 -18.07 -1.56 -3.14
CA ASN A 91 -18.80 -2.30 -4.17
C ASN A 91 -18.62 -1.74 -5.59
N VAL A 92 -17.98 -0.56 -5.75
CA VAL A 92 -17.62 -0.01 -7.08
C VAL A 92 -16.24 -0.48 -7.55
N LEU A 93 -15.48 -1.15 -6.68
CA LEU A 93 -14.17 -1.70 -7.03
C LEU A 93 -14.35 -3.01 -7.79
N ARG A 94 -13.34 -3.41 -8.56
CA ARG A 94 -13.33 -4.72 -9.22
C ARG A 94 -13.12 -5.82 -8.18
N ASP A 95 -13.59 -7.03 -8.46
CA ASP A 95 -13.42 -8.18 -7.56
C ASP A 95 -11.95 -8.40 -7.16
N GLU A 96 -11.01 -8.22 -8.10
CA GLU A 96 -9.57 -8.33 -7.82
C GLU A 96 -9.06 -7.34 -6.76
N ASP A 97 -9.68 -6.17 -6.65
CA ASP A 97 -9.32 -5.13 -5.69
C ASP A 97 -10.12 -5.25 -4.38
N GLN A 98 -11.25 -5.96 -4.40
CA GLN A 98 -12.03 -6.26 -3.19
C GLN A 98 -11.53 -7.51 -2.47
N LEU A 99 -11.15 -8.56 -3.20
CA LEU A 99 -10.88 -9.87 -2.62
C LEU A 99 -9.53 -9.92 -1.90
N GLY A 100 -9.48 -10.75 -0.86
CA GLY A 100 -8.26 -11.12 -0.15
C GLY A 100 -7.87 -10.21 1.01
N ALA A 101 -8.71 -9.26 1.42
CA ALA A 101 -8.58 -8.51 2.66
C ALA A 101 -9.83 -8.71 3.54
N ASP A 102 -9.70 -8.52 4.85
CA ASP A 102 -10.81 -8.64 5.80
C ASP A 102 -11.47 -7.28 6.08
N PHE A 103 -10.68 -6.21 5.99
CA PHE A 103 -11.10 -4.83 6.22
C PHE A 103 -10.61 -3.93 5.10
N HIS A 104 -11.38 -2.91 4.77
CA HIS A 104 -11.06 -1.96 3.72
C HIS A 104 -11.22 -0.54 4.24
N ILE A 105 -10.22 0.29 3.98
CA ILE A 105 -10.28 1.73 4.24
C ILE A 105 -9.79 2.49 3.01
N PHE A 106 -10.13 3.77 2.94
CA PHE A 106 -9.73 4.67 1.86
C PHE A 106 -8.95 5.84 2.43
N THR A 107 -7.96 6.35 1.69
CA THR A 107 -7.16 7.51 2.10
C THR A 107 -7.95 8.81 2.15
N GLN A 108 -9.13 8.86 1.52
CA GLN A 108 -9.96 10.06 1.36
C GLN A 108 -9.25 11.19 0.59
N LYS A 109 -8.22 10.84 -0.20
CA LYS A 109 -7.50 11.77 -1.08
C LYS A 109 -7.83 11.42 -2.52
N ASP A 110 -8.26 12.40 -3.31
CA ASP A 110 -8.60 12.23 -4.73
C ASP A 110 -7.33 12.18 -5.62
N SER A 111 -6.40 11.30 -5.25
CA SER A 111 -5.11 11.15 -5.92
C SER A 111 -4.54 9.76 -5.71
N TYR A 112 -3.72 9.32 -6.67
CA TYR A 112 -2.82 8.19 -6.44
C TYR A 112 -1.73 8.56 -5.42
N ILE A 113 -1.18 7.54 -4.78
CA ILE A 113 -0.22 7.66 -3.67
C ILE A 113 1.12 7.06 -4.06
N TRP A 114 1.14 5.85 -4.61
CA TRP A 114 2.38 5.10 -4.80
C TRP A 114 3.10 5.54 -6.07
N ASN A 115 4.43 5.62 -6.06
CA ASN A 115 5.18 6.09 -7.21
C ASN A 115 5.37 4.99 -8.28
N ASN A 116 5.19 5.33 -9.57
CA ASN A 116 5.48 4.41 -10.68
C ASN A 116 6.85 4.65 -11.31
N ASP A 117 7.29 5.91 -11.42
CA ASP A 117 8.53 6.29 -12.12
C ASP A 117 9.80 5.95 -11.32
N ARG A 118 9.67 5.86 -9.99
CA ARG A 118 10.75 5.60 -9.04
C ARG A 118 10.34 4.48 -8.09
N GLY A 119 11.34 3.80 -7.53
CA GLY A 119 11.09 2.84 -6.47
C GLY A 119 10.46 3.54 -5.26
N ASP A 120 9.50 2.90 -4.62
CA ASP A 120 8.80 3.43 -3.45
C ASP A 120 8.80 2.39 -2.32
N CYS A 121 8.44 2.81 -1.11
CA CYS A 121 8.36 1.96 0.05
C CYS A 121 7.06 2.21 0.82
N SER A 122 6.40 1.14 1.25
CA SER A 122 5.47 1.22 2.38
C SER A 122 6.28 1.25 3.67
N GLY A 123 6.16 2.33 4.45
CA GLY A 123 6.74 2.47 5.77
C GLY A 123 5.64 2.51 6.83
N LEU A 124 5.70 1.62 7.81
CA LEU A 124 4.83 1.67 8.99
C LEU A 124 5.56 2.34 10.13
N PHE A 125 4.97 3.42 10.64
CA PHE A 125 5.51 4.23 11.71
C PHE A 125 4.60 4.16 12.92
N MET A 126 5.21 4.28 14.10
CA MET A 126 4.48 4.70 15.28
C MET A 126 4.26 6.21 15.19
N VAL A 127 3.11 6.72 15.64
CA VAL A 127 2.84 8.17 15.70
C VAL A 127 4.00 8.88 16.42
N GLY A 128 4.61 9.87 15.76
CA GLY A 128 5.72 10.66 16.28
C GLY A 128 7.11 10.01 16.17
N ALA A 129 7.22 8.79 15.63
CA ALA A 129 8.52 8.14 15.42
C ALA A 129 9.27 8.72 14.21
N SER A 130 10.60 8.74 14.29
CA SER A 130 11.47 9.21 13.20
C SER A 130 11.87 8.12 12.21
N GLN A 131 11.60 6.84 12.52
CA GLN A 131 11.96 5.69 11.70
C GLN A 131 10.80 4.69 11.66
N PRO A 132 10.61 3.99 10.52
CA PRO A 132 9.59 2.96 10.42
C PRO A 132 9.98 1.72 11.23
N PHE A 133 9.00 1.09 11.87
CA PHE A 133 9.19 -0.22 12.49
C PHE A 133 9.03 -1.37 11.47
N ASP A 134 8.33 -1.12 10.36
CA ASP A 134 8.25 -2.01 9.20
C ASP A 134 8.47 -1.22 7.91
N LYS A 135 9.25 -1.78 6.98
CA LYS A 135 9.52 -1.17 5.68
C LYS A 135 9.60 -2.24 4.59
N ALA A 136 8.80 -2.07 3.54
CA ALA A 136 8.83 -2.93 2.36
C ALA A 136 8.82 -2.09 1.08
N CYS A 137 9.79 -2.30 0.20
CA CYS A 137 10.02 -1.45 -0.98
C CYS A 137 9.89 -2.19 -2.30
N TYR A 138 9.43 -1.53 -3.35
CA TYR A 138 9.49 -2.03 -4.72
C TYR A 138 10.40 -1.15 -5.59
N ASP A 139 10.85 -1.70 -6.72
CA ASP A 139 11.72 -0.99 -7.66
C ASP A 139 10.91 -0.15 -8.65
N ALA A 140 11.56 0.82 -9.30
CA ALA A 140 10.91 1.67 -10.30
C ALA A 140 10.22 0.86 -11.41
N TYR A 141 9.18 1.44 -11.99
CA TYR A 141 8.38 0.86 -13.08
C TYR A 141 7.74 -0.49 -12.71
N PRO A 142 6.96 -0.56 -11.60
CA PRO A 142 6.24 -1.77 -11.27
C PRO A 142 5.25 -2.13 -12.40
N PRO A 143 5.08 -3.43 -12.74
CA PRO A 143 4.20 -3.85 -13.82
C PRO A 143 2.76 -3.35 -13.63
N GLU A 144 2.15 -2.91 -14.73
CA GLU A 144 0.76 -2.42 -14.72
C GLU A 144 -0.22 -3.55 -14.36
N GLY A 145 -1.13 -3.27 -13.43
CA GLY A 145 -2.17 -4.18 -12.96
C GLY A 145 -1.70 -5.23 -11.96
N GLU A 146 -0.40 -5.38 -11.71
CA GLU A 146 0.10 -6.46 -10.88
C GLU A 146 0.06 -6.17 -9.37
N VAL A 147 -0.23 -7.22 -8.61
CA VAL A 147 -0.05 -7.25 -7.16
C VAL A 147 1.37 -7.68 -6.85
N LEU A 148 2.09 -6.82 -6.13
CA LEU A 148 3.39 -7.12 -5.58
C LEU A 148 3.23 -7.81 -4.23
N GLN A 149 4.00 -8.88 -4.00
CA GLN A 149 4.05 -9.62 -2.74
C GLN A 149 5.35 -9.40 -2.02
N ARG A 150 5.29 -9.41 -0.68
CA ARG A 150 6.48 -9.29 0.14
C ARG A 150 7.37 -10.52 0.05
N SER A 151 8.66 -10.26 -0.19
CA SER A 151 9.76 -11.22 -0.14
C SER A 151 10.92 -10.57 0.62
N GLY A 152 11.04 -10.88 1.91
CA GLY A 152 11.97 -10.18 2.82
C GLY A 152 11.56 -8.72 3.00
N ASN A 153 12.47 -7.79 2.68
CA ASN A 153 12.21 -6.33 2.75
C ASN A 153 11.80 -5.72 1.40
N LYS A 154 11.50 -6.56 0.40
CA LYS A 154 11.09 -6.14 -0.95
C LYS A 154 9.66 -6.56 -1.26
N LEU A 155 8.98 -5.76 -2.07
CA LEU A 155 7.71 -6.07 -2.72
C LEU A 155 8.04 -6.38 -4.19
N VAL A 156 7.74 -7.59 -4.62
CA VAL A 156 8.08 -8.09 -5.96
C VAL A 156 6.85 -8.64 -6.68
N PRO A 157 6.80 -8.60 -8.01
CA PRO A 157 5.72 -9.20 -8.79
C PRO A 157 5.44 -10.64 -8.36
N THR A 158 4.15 -11.02 -8.29
CA THR A 158 3.75 -12.38 -7.86
C THR A 158 4.33 -13.47 -8.78
N SER A 159 4.50 -13.15 -10.07
CA SER A 159 5.19 -13.98 -11.07
C SER A 159 6.65 -14.28 -10.70
N THR A 160 7.34 -13.33 -10.06
CA THR A 160 8.75 -13.44 -9.64
C THR A 160 8.89 -14.11 -8.26
N ALA A 161 7.92 -13.93 -7.36
CA ALA A 161 7.95 -14.48 -6.00
C ALA A 161 7.95 -16.03 -5.96
N ALA A 162 7.32 -16.68 -6.94
CA ALA A 162 7.32 -18.14 -7.07
C ALA A 162 8.70 -18.72 -7.40
N SER A 163 9.57 -17.96 -8.08
CA SER A 163 10.86 -18.46 -8.58
C SER A 163 12.00 -18.44 -7.54
N ARG A 164 11.78 -17.87 -6.35
CA ARG A 164 12.77 -17.83 -5.25
C ARG A 164 12.55 -18.87 -4.14
N ARG A 165 11.57 -19.77 -4.31
CA ARG A 165 11.26 -20.84 -3.35
C ARG A 165 11.69 -22.24 -3.81
N LEU A 166 12.58 -22.31 -4.81
CA LEU A 166 13.20 -23.55 -5.29
C LEU A 166 14.70 -23.54 -5.00
#